data_AF-A0A813I751-F1
#
_entry.id   AF-A0A813I751-F1
#
_cell.length_a   1.000
_cell.length_b   1.000
_cell.length_c   1.000
_cell.angle_alpha   90.00
_cell.angle_beta   90.00
_cell.angle_gamma   90.00
#
_symmetry.space_group_name_H-M   'P 1'
#
loop_
_entity.id
_entity.type
_entity.pdbx_description
1 polymer ?
#
loop_
_entity_poly.entity_id
_entity_poly.type
_entity_poly.pdbx_seq_one_letter_code
_entity_poly.pdbx_strand_id
1 'polypeptide(L)'
;MMHFFFLTMGFVSYWGNWQDRISLGAACSDLARRLGRLCPGYHLALLWLYALGANRQDPLAYPLQALFLQTLLPIKACGLAYIWDGANGEGWFVSAAVVCAVYFPMLYNARPRRGWQATTMVLLAVLTLCASTRWLRSHSGLYVEGLDVYVWAPPRVLEFSAGMLFAQLADELPEHLKSWPGWRYISDLCLGLAFVVVAATDNWFSLLAEDWFLTPLFGLHALSCSLTECSLERPEKSGSLQRGYLDTLLSSHLLVDAAQYSFGAYILQRPVRCSLTYLLRCLSPETLPAASWIMNLAGCWIAGMALTKFVENPLARVITSQLNARA
;
A
#
# COMPACT_ATOMS: atom_id res chain seq x y z
N MET A 1 -1.06 -9.08 -1.86
CA MET A 1 -1.07 -7.74 -2.54
C MET A 1 -0.54 -6.56 -1.71
N MET A 2 -0.58 -6.59 -0.38
CA MET A 2 -0.27 -5.40 0.45
C MET A 2 1.18 -4.91 0.36
N HIS A 3 2.10 -5.83 0.08
CA HIS A 3 3.51 -5.56 -0.15
C HIS A 3 3.73 -4.52 -1.25
N PHE A 4 2.95 -4.62 -2.35
CA PHE A 4 2.97 -3.62 -3.42
C PHE A 4 2.62 -2.24 -2.89
N PHE A 5 1.58 -2.14 -2.07
CA PHE A 5 1.11 -0.84 -1.59
C PHE A 5 2.13 -0.12 -0.72
N PHE A 6 2.71 -0.79 0.29
CA PHE A 6 3.70 -0.14 1.17
C PHE A 6 4.98 0.22 0.42
N LEU A 7 5.43 -0.67 -0.47
CA LEU A 7 6.56 -0.37 -1.35
C LEU A 7 6.27 0.84 -2.23
N THR A 8 5.15 0.86 -2.96
CA THR A 8 4.79 1.98 -3.84
C THR A 8 4.56 3.26 -3.04
N MET A 9 4.01 3.17 -1.82
CA MET A 9 3.86 4.33 -0.93
C MET A 9 5.23 4.92 -0.58
N GLY A 10 6.23 4.09 -0.27
CA GLY A 10 7.60 4.54 -0.02
C GLY A 10 8.23 5.17 -1.26
N PHE A 11 8.07 4.51 -2.40
CA PHE A 11 8.58 4.96 -3.70
C PHE A 11 8.04 6.35 -4.07
N VAL A 12 6.72 6.53 -4.02
CA VAL A 12 6.05 7.82 -4.33
C VAL A 12 6.40 8.88 -3.28
N SER A 13 6.53 8.50 -2.00
CA SER A 13 6.88 9.46 -0.95
C SER A 13 8.28 10.04 -1.13
N TYR A 14 9.23 9.24 -1.64
CA TYR A 14 10.56 9.71 -1.99
C TYR A 14 10.49 10.74 -3.14
N TRP A 15 9.80 10.42 -4.24
CA TRP A 15 9.66 11.33 -5.39
C TRP A 15 8.89 12.62 -5.08
N GLY A 16 7.96 12.58 -4.13
CA GLY A 16 7.26 13.78 -3.65
C GLY A 16 8.15 14.76 -2.88
N ASN A 17 9.38 14.35 -2.50
CA ASN A 17 10.28 15.13 -1.66
C ASN A 17 11.65 15.31 -2.33
N TRP A 18 11.83 16.46 -2.99
CA TRP A 18 13.06 16.84 -3.70
C TRP A 18 14.14 17.46 -2.81
N GLN A 19 13.90 17.58 -1.50
CA GLN A 19 14.83 18.26 -0.58
C GLN A 19 15.90 17.30 -0.05
N ASP A 20 17.14 17.75 0.13
CA ASP A 20 18.22 16.93 0.69
C ASP A 20 17.89 16.36 2.08
N ARG A 21 17.15 17.14 2.88
CA ARG A 21 16.67 16.78 4.22
C ARG A 21 15.27 17.32 4.45
N ILE A 22 14.47 16.55 5.16
CA ILE A 22 13.14 16.95 5.60
C ILE A 22 13.26 17.58 6.99
N SER A 23 12.84 18.83 7.12
CA SER A 23 12.74 19.51 8.42
C SER A 23 11.54 19.00 9.22
N LEU A 24 11.56 19.18 10.55
CA LEU A 24 10.43 18.76 11.39
C LEU A 24 9.12 19.47 11.00
N GLY A 25 9.18 20.76 10.64
CA GLY A 25 7.99 21.51 10.19
C GLY A 25 7.42 20.98 8.87
N ALA A 26 8.27 20.64 7.90
CA ALA A 26 7.86 20.03 6.64
C ALA A 26 7.24 18.64 6.89
N ALA A 27 7.91 17.82 7.72
CA ALA A 27 7.42 16.51 8.15
C ALA A 27 6.03 16.58 8.79
N CYS A 28 5.82 17.50 9.75
CA CYS A 28 4.52 17.68 10.39
C CYS A 28 3.43 18.13 9.40
N SER A 29 3.77 19.02 8.46
CA SER A 29 2.85 19.47 7.42
C SER A 29 2.44 18.33 6.48
N ASP A 30 3.40 17.49 6.07
CA ASP A 30 3.12 16.33 5.23
C ASP A 30 2.32 15.27 5.96
N LEU A 31 2.63 15.01 7.23
CA LEU A 31 1.84 14.12 8.07
C LEU A 31 0.40 14.63 8.21
N ALA A 32 0.20 15.93 8.45
CA ALA A 32 -1.13 16.53 8.54
C ALA A 32 -1.93 16.37 7.24
N ARG A 33 -1.30 16.57 6.07
CA ARG A 33 -1.94 16.33 4.76
C ARG A 33 -2.34 14.86 4.58
N ARG A 34 -1.46 13.92 4.96
CA ARG A 34 -1.74 12.48 4.88
C ARG A 34 -2.87 12.08 5.81
N LEU A 35 -2.84 12.49 7.08
CA LEU A 35 -3.92 12.23 8.03
C LEU A 35 -5.24 12.85 7.58
N GLY A 36 -5.20 14.06 7.03
CA GLY A 36 -6.35 14.73 6.43
C GLY A 36 -7.02 13.92 5.32
N ARG A 37 -6.25 13.14 4.55
CA ARG A 37 -6.76 12.25 3.52
C ARG A 37 -7.20 10.90 4.07
N LEU A 38 -6.42 10.29 4.96
CA LEU A 38 -6.63 8.93 5.45
C LEU A 38 -7.75 8.85 6.50
N CYS A 39 -7.77 9.78 7.46
CA CYS A 39 -8.63 9.70 8.64
C CYS A 39 -10.14 9.76 8.34
N PRO A 40 -10.66 10.65 7.47
CA PRO A 40 -12.10 10.78 7.30
C PRO A 40 -12.76 9.52 6.75
N GLY A 41 -12.18 8.95 5.68
CA GLY A 41 -12.66 7.71 5.09
C GLY A 41 -12.58 6.55 6.06
N TYR A 42 -11.48 6.47 6.81
CA TYR A 42 -11.27 5.43 7.81
C TYR A 42 -12.28 5.51 8.97
N HIS A 43 -12.48 6.68 9.57
CA HIS A 43 -13.45 6.84 10.65
C HIS A 43 -14.89 6.63 10.16
N LEU A 44 -15.20 7.03 8.93
CA LEU A 44 -16.48 6.72 8.30
C LEU A 44 -16.69 5.21 8.16
N ALA A 45 -15.66 4.48 7.69
CA ALA A 45 -15.72 3.02 7.57
C ALA A 45 -15.94 2.34 8.93
N LEU A 46 -15.23 2.79 9.97
CA LEU A 46 -15.39 2.29 11.35
C LEU A 46 -16.81 2.55 11.88
N LEU A 47 -17.33 3.77 11.71
CA LEU A 47 -18.69 4.13 12.11
C LEU A 47 -19.75 3.32 11.35
N TRP A 48 -19.55 3.10 10.05
CA TRP A 48 -20.45 2.28 9.24
C TRP A 48 -20.45 0.82 9.73
N LEU A 49 -19.28 0.23 9.95
CA LEU A 49 -19.17 -1.14 10.48
C LEU A 49 -19.79 -1.26 11.88
N TYR A 50 -19.60 -0.25 12.73
CA TYR A 50 -20.25 -0.17 14.03
C TYR A 50 -21.78 -0.14 13.90
N ALA A 51 -22.31 0.69 13.01
CA ALA A 51 -23.75 0.81 12.75
C ALA A 51 -24.37 -0.50 12.24
N LEU A 52 -23.65 -1.25 11.40
CA LEU A 52 -24.07 -2.59 10.94
C LEU A 52 -24.02 -3.67 12.02
N GLY A 53 -23.51 -3.36 13.21
CA GLY A 53 -23.33 -4.32 14.29
C GLY A 53 -22.18 -5.31 14.07
N ALA A 54 -21.34 -5.09 13.05
CA ALA A 54 -20.22 -5.96 12.72
C ALA A 54 -19.11 -5.98 13.80
N ASN A 55 -19.09 -4.96 14.68
CA ASN A 55 -18.11 -4.78 15.75
C ASN A 55 -18.65 -5.06 17.17
N ARG A 56 -19.85 -5.65 17.32
CA ARG A 56 -20.47 -5.83 18.66
C ARG A 56 -19.75 -6.85 19.55
N GLN A 57 -18.80 -7.62 19.02
CA GLN A 57 -18.17 -8.72 19.74
C GLN A 57 -16.98 -8.31 20.61
N ASP A 58 -16.38 -7.12 20.40
CA ASP A 58 -15.26 -6.64 21.22
C ASP A 58 -15.29 -5.11 21.38
N PRO A 59 -15.61 -4.57 22.57
CA PRO A 59 -15.68 -3.13 22.81
C PRO A 59 -14.32 -2.42 22.76
N LEU A 60 -13.19 -3.14 22.88
CA LEU A 60 -11.85 -2.58 22.82
C LEU A 60 -11.30 -2.46 21.40
N ALA A 61 -11.85 -3.25 20.46
CA ALA A 61 -11.41 -3.25 19.08
C ALA A 61 -11.56 -1.86 18.41
N TYR A 62 -12.71 -1.23 18.61
CA TYR A 62 -13.02 0.05 17.97
C TYR A 62 -12.12 1.20 18.45
N PRO A 63 -11.91 1.43 19.76
CA PRO A 63 -10.97 2.44 20.24
C PRO A 63 -9.53 2.21 19.75
N LEU A 64 -9.04 0.97 19.79
CA LEU A 64 -7.67 0.65 19.35
C LEU A 64 -7.47 0.94 17.85
N GLN A 65 -8.49 0.64 17.05
CA GLN A 65 -8.51 0.94 15.62
C GLN A 65 -8.58 2.44 15.36
N ALA A 66 -9.46 3.17 16.04
CA ALA A 66 -9.58 4.62 15.91
C ALA A 66 -8.27 5.36 16.27
N LEU A 67 -7.46 4.77 17.16
CA LEU A 67 -6.15 5.31 17.58
C LEU A 67 -4.97 4.82 16.73
N PHE A 68 -5.19 4.05 15.66
CA PHE A 68 -4.11 3.48 14.82
C PHE A 68 -3.11 2.62 15.63
N LEU A 69 -3.58 1.92 16.66
CA LEU A 69 -2.73 1.09 17.51
C LEU A 69 -2.67 -0.37 17.06
N GLN A 70 -3.53 -0.77 16.12
CA GLN A 70 -3.69 -2.16 15.73
C GLN A 70 -2.39 -2.81 15.22
N THR A 71 -1.62 -2.09 14.40
CA THR A 71 -0.36 -2.64 13.85
C THR A 71 0.80 -2.57 14.83
N LEU A 72 0.65 -1.86 15.95
CA LEU A 72 1.64 -1.81 17.02
C LEU A 72 1.39 -2.88 18.08
N LEU A 73 0.16 -3.37 18.18
CA LEU A 73 -0.29 -4.35 19.16
C LEU A 73 -0.78 -5.62 18.47
N PRO A 74 0.10 -6.49 17.94
CA PRO A 74 -0.27 -7.77 17.36
C PRO A 74 -0.63 -8.79 18.46
N ILE A 75 -1.62 -8.49 19.32
CA ILE A 75 -2.03 -9.29 20.48
C ILE A 75 -3.40 -9.95 20.21
N LYS A 76 -3.49 -11.29 20.40
CA LYS A 76 -4.78 -12.01 20.52
C LYS A 76 -5.49 -11.62 21.83
N ALA A 77 -6.80 -11.31 21.81
CA ALA A 77 -7.59 -11.28 23.06
C ALA A 77 -8.23 -12.63 23.31
N CYS A 78 -8.20 -13.06 24.57
CA CYS A 78 -9.08 -14.11 25.10
C CYS A 78 -9.05 -15.46 24.34
N GLY A 79 -7.95 -15.79 23.66
CA GLY A 79 -7.67 -17.14 23.14
C GLY A 79 -8.60 -17.69 22.05
N LEU A 80 -9.59 -16.94 21.57
CA LEU A 80 -10.63 -17.46 20.65
C LEU A 80 -10.78 -16.66 19.35
N ALA A 81 -10.34 -15.40 19.30
CA ALA A 81 -10.31 -14.56 18.11
C ALA A 81 -9.29 -13.43 18.34
N TYR A 82 -8.79 -12.81 17.29
CA TYR A 82 -8.01 -11.60 17.51
C TYR A 82 -8.94 -10.43 17.84
N ILE A 83 -8.52 -9.50 18.73
CA ILE A 83 -9.29 -8.27 19.08
C ILE A 83 -9.81 -7.57 17.82
N TRP A 84 -9.05 -7.67 16.74
CA TRP A 84 -9.31 -6.97 15.50
C TRP A 84 -10.32 -7.62 14.55
N ASP A 85 -10.78 -8.86 14.75
CA ASP A 85 -11.51 -9.60 13.70
C ASP A 85 -12.76 -8.88 13.16
N GLY A 86 -13.40 -7.99 13.94
CA GLY A 86 -14.55 -7.15 13.52
C GLY A 86 -14.25 -6.08 12.46
N ALA A 87 -13.01 -5.59 12.38
CA ALA A 87 -12.62 -4.52 11.45
C ALA A 87 -11.12 -4.56 11.05
N ASN A 88 -10.53 -5.77 11.14
CA ASN A 88 -9.12 -6.03 10.95
C ASN A 88 -8.61 -5.45 9.62
N GLY A 89 -9.23 -5.84 8.51
CA GLY A 89 -8.75 -5.59 7.14
C GLY A 89 -8.39 -4.13 6.86
N GLU A 90 -9.32 -3.22 7.12
CA GLU A 90 -9.12 -1.79 6.90
C GLU A 90 -8.27 -1.16 8.00
N GLY A 91 -8.51 -1.55 9.26
CA GLY A 91 -7.86 -0.96 10.44
C GLY A 91 -6.36 -1.20 10.49
N TRP A 92 -5.91 -2.42 10.19
CA TRP A 92 -4.48 -2.71 10.19
C TRP A 92 -3.79 -1.92 9.09
N PHE A 93 -4.39 -1.86 7.90
CA PHE A 93 -3.77 -1.20 6.76
C PHE A 93 -3.57 0.29 6.99
N VAL A 94 -4.60 1.00 7.46
CA VAL A 94 -4.50 2.44 7.75
C VAL A 94 -3.52 2.68 8.89
N SER A 95 -3.56 1.85 9.93
CA SER A 95 -2.62 1.91 11.05
C SER A 95 -1.17 1.80 10.58
N ALA A 96 -0.85 0.81 9.72
CA ALA A 96 0.49 0.68 9.15
C ALA A 96 0.84 1.87 8.23
N ALA A 97 -0.09 2.37 7.43
CA ALA A 97 0.13 3.53 6.58
C ALA A 97 0.47 4.79 7.39
N VAL A 98 -0.23 5.02 8.50
CA VAL A 98 0.05 6.12 9.44
C VAL A 98 1.42 5.95 10.07
N VAL A 99 1.76 4.73 10.53
CA VAL A 99 3.08 4.42 11.08
C VAL A 99 4.18 4.74 10.05
N CYS A 100 4.06 4.26 8.81
CA CYS A 100 5.01 4.56 7.74
C CYS A 100 5.12 6.06 7.47
N ALA A 101 4.00 6.80 7.46
CA ALA A 101 4.00 8.24 7.28
C ALA A 101 4.71 8.99 8.42
N VAL A 102 4.59 8.52 9.67
CA VAL A 102 5.28 9.08 10.84
C VAL A 102 6.78 8.81 10.77
N TYR A 103 7.20 7.61 10.38
CA TYR A 103 8.61 7.25 10.28
C TYR A 103 9.30 7.80 9.02
N PHE A 104 8.55 8.16 7.99
CA PHE A 104 9.10 8.61 6.70
C PHE A 104 10.21 9.68 6.81
N PRO A 105 10.05 10.80 7.56
CA PRO A 105 11.09 11.82 7.65
C PRO A 105 12.41 11.29 8.24
N MET A 106 12.32 10.40 9.23
CA MET A 106 13.50 9.79 9.86
C MET A 106 14.20 8.85 8.89
N LEU A 107 13.45 7.97 8.23
CA LEU A 107 13.97 7.03 7.22
C LEU A 107 14.58 7.77 6.04
N TYR A 108 13.91 8.81 5.56
CA TYR A 108 14.37 9.64 4.45
C TYR A 108 15.68 10.34 4.82
N ASN A 109 15.78 10.93 6.00
CA ASN A 109 17.02 11.61 6.43
C ASN A 109 18.18 10.63 6.70
N ALA A 110 17.88 9.38 7.06
CA ALA A 110 18.85 8.30 7.33
C ALA A 110 19.29 7.53 6.08
N ARG A 111 18.71 7.81 4.90
CA ARG A 111 19.05 7.15 3.64
C ARG A 111 20.56 7.27 3.30
N PRO A 112 21.15 6.27 2.61
CA PRO A 112 22.53 6.37 2.14
C PRO A 112 22.67 7.59 1.22
N ARG A 113 23.83 8.27 1.23
CA ARG A 113 24.12 9.43 0.34
C ARG A 113 25.44 9.25 -0.41
N ARG A 114 25.88 8.00 -0.58
CA ARG A 114 27.18 7.63 -1.17
C ARG A 114 27.03 7.02 -2.57
N GLY A 115 25.94 7.37 -3.27
CA GLY A 115 25.63 6.89 -4.62
C GLY A 115 25.03 5.48 -4.67
N TRP A 116 24.74 5.03 -5.89
CA TRP A 116 23.89 3.86 -6.19
C TRP A 116 24.42 2.55 -5.58
N GLN A 117 25.73 2.42 -5.39
CA GLN A 117 26.33 1.23 -4.76
C GLN A 117 25.93 1.11 -3.29
N ALA A 118 26.01 2.22 -2.54
CA ALA A 118 25.60 2.25 -1.14
C ALA A 118 24.08 2.04 -1.02
N THR A 119 23.30 2.66 -1.91
CA THR A 119 21.85 2.48 -1.98
C THR A 119 21.48 1.02 -2.28
N THR A 120 22.16 0.39 -3.24
CA THR A 120 21.99 -1.04 -3.53
C THR A 120 22.31 -1.92 -2.33
N MET A 121 23.42 -1.68 -1.63
CA MET A 121 23.79 -2.46 -0.45
C MET A 121 22.75 -2.34 0.67
N VAL A 122 22.28 -1.13 0.97
CA VAL A 122 21.24 -0.91 1.99
C VAL A 122 19.92 -1.53 1.55
N LEU A 123 19.54 -1.39 0.27
CA LEU A 123 18.35 -2.02 -0.29
C LEU A 123 18.39 -3.54 -0.15
N LEU A 124 19.51 -4.18 -0.50
CA LEU A 124 19.68 -5.62 -0.33
C LEU A 124 19.55 -6.03 1.15
N ALA A 125 20.17 -5.28 2.06
CA ALA A 125 20.02 -5.53 3.49
C ALA A 125 18.56 -5.42 3.96
N VAL A 126 17.83 -4.39 3.52
CA VAL A 126 16.40 -4.23 3.82
C VAL A 126 15.56 -5.38 3.24
N LEU A 127 15.82 -5.79 2.00
CA LEU A 127 15.12 -6.93 1.37
C LEU A 127 15.44 -8.24 2.09
N THR A 128 16.68 -8.45 2.54
CA THR A 128 17.05 -9.60 3.37
C THR A 128 16.32 -9.58 4.71
N LEU A 129 16.18 -8.41 5.35
CA LEU A 129 15.39 -8.28 6.58
C LEU A 129 13.90 -8.54 6.33
N CYS A 130 13.33 -8.04 5.23
CA CYS A 130 11.96 -8.38 4.82
C CYS A 130 11.76 -9.89 4.60
N ALA A 131 12.77 -10.58 4.06
CA ALA A 131 12.71 -12.03 3.87
C ALA A 131 12.94 -12.80 5.18
N SER A 132 13.71 -12.25 6.13
CA SER A 132 13.99 -12.91 7.40
C SER A 132 12.81 -12.88 8.38
N THR A 133 11.90 -11.90 8.30
CA THR A 133 10.65 -11.90 9.08
C THR A 133 9.82 -13.16 8.79
N ARG A 134 9.83 -13.66 7.56
CA ARG A 134 9.24 -14.95 7.17
C ARG A 134 9.98 -16.13 7.80
N TRP A 135 11.31 -16.12 7.77
CA TRP A 135 12.07 -17.21 8.40
C TRP A 135 11.75 -17.30 9.90
N LEU A 136 11.67 -16.14 10.57
CA LEU A 136 11.20 -16.05 11.96
C LEU A 136 9.77 -16.58 12.09
N ARG A 137 8.87 -16.29 11.14
CA ARG A 137 7.51 -16.85 11.09
C ARG A 137 7.45 -18.36 11.10
N SER A 138 8.21 -18.99 10.22
CA SER A 138 8.14 -20.44 10.09
C SER A 138 8.87 -21.20 11.19
N HIS A 139 9.83 -20.59 11.90
CA HIS A 139 10.70 -21.32 12.83
C HIS A 139 10.61 -20.91 14.31
N SER A 140 10.09 -19.73 14.65
CA SER A 140 10.29 -19.20 16.01
C SER A 140 9.31 -19.71 17.07
N GLY A 141 8.27 -20.48 16.74
CA GLY A 141 7.25 -20.92 17.71
C GLY A 141 6.39 -19.80 18.32
N LEU A 142 6.91 -18.56 18.38
CA LEU A 142 6.28 -17.31 18.84
C LEU A 142 4.92 -17.02 18.17
N TYR A 143 4.70 -17.61 17.00
CA TYR A 143 3.50 -17.41 16.18
C TYR A 143 2.32 -18.29 16.62
N VAL A 144 2.59 -19.41 17.30
CA VAL A 144 1.54 -20.29 17.82
C VAL A 144 0.83 -19.61 19.00
N GLU A 145 1.54 -18.76 19.76
CA GLU A 145 1.10 -18.23 21.06
C GLU A 145 0.54 -16.79 21.06
N GLY A 146 0.34 -16.15 19.90
CA GLY A 146 -0.51 -14.95 19.85
C GLY A 146 -0.02 -13.74 19.07
N LEU A 147 1.18 -13.79 18.49
CA LEU A 147 1.75 -12.69 17.71
C LEU A 147 1.54 -12.89 16.21
N ASP A 148 0.73 -12.05 15.57
CA ASP A 148 0.60 -12.03 14.10
C ASP A 148 1.52 -10.99 13.46
N VAL A 149 2.70 -11.44 12.99
CA VAL A 149 3.67 -10.55 12.32
C VAL A 149 3.18 -10.05 10.96
N TYR A 150 2.17 -10.67 10.35
CA TYR A 150 1.60 -10.14 9.11
C TYR A 150 0.95 -8.77 9.31
N VAL A 151 0.28 -8.61 10.46
CA VAL A 151 -0.43 -7.39 10.90
C VAL A 151 0.53 -6.41 11.59
N TRP A 152 1.71 -6.87 12.01
CA TRP A 152 2.69 -6.04 12.69
C TRP A 152 3.29 -4.97 11.75
N ALA A 153 3.38 -3.74 12.24
CA ALA A 153 3.84 -2.59 11.44
C ALA A 153 5.31 -2.68 10.97
N PRO A 154 6.29 -3.12 11.77
CA PRO A 154 7.71 -3.03 11.41
C PRO A 154 8.09 -3.70 10.08
N PRO A 155 7.62 -4.91 9.73
CA PRO A 155 7.83 -5.44 8.38
C PRO A 155 7.32 -4.51 7.26
N ARG A 156 6.22 -3.78 7.47
CA ARG A 156 5.68 -2.80 6.50
C ARG A 156 6.55 -1.56 6.40
N VAL A 157 7.17 -1.15 7.50
CA VAL A 157 8.18 -0.07 7.50
C VAL A 157 9.40 -0.47 6.68
N LEU A 158 9.81 -1.75 6.69
CA LEU A 158 10.88 -2.24 5.83
C LEU A 158 10.49 -2.24 4.34
N GLU A 159 9.27 -2.67 4.00
CA GLU A 159 8.74 -2.60 2.62
C GLU A 159 8.67 -1.17 2.10
N PHE A 160 8.17 -0.27 2.93
CA PHE A 160 8.14 1.17 2.66
C PHE A 160 9.55 1.72 2.45
N SER A 161 10.51 1.34 3.29
CA SER A 161 11.92 1.73 3.14
C SER A 161 12.52 1.18 1.84
N ALA A 162 12.21 -0.07 1.47
CA ALA A 162 12.64 -0.65 0.21
C ALA A 162 12.11 0.17 -0.97
N GLY A 163 10.84 0.57 -0.95
CA GLY A 163 10.26 1.46 -1.95
C GLY A 163 11.01 2.79 -2.10
N MET A 164 11.34 3.44 -1.00
CA MET A 164 12.14 4.67 -1.00
C MET A 164 13.54 4.44 -1.61
N LEU A 165 14.19 3.33 -1.25
CA LEU A 165 15.52 2.97 -1.76
C LEU A 165 15.50 2.58 -3.23
N PHE A 166 14.42 1.96 -3.73
CA PHE A 166 14.23 1.72 -5.16
C PHE A 166 14.09 3.03 -5.94
N ALA A 167 13.33 4.00 -5.41
CA ALA A 167 13.21 5.32 -6.04
C ALA A 167 14.55 6.05 -6.04
N GLN A 168 15.27 6.03 -4.91
CA GLN A 168 16.62 6.59 -4.84
C GLN A 168 17.60 5.90 -5.81
N LEU A 169 17.51 4.57 -5.94
CA LEU A 169 18.34 3.83 -6.89
C LEU A 169 18.07 4.27 -8.32
N ALA A 170 16.80 4.53 -8.68
CA ALA A 170 16.44 5.06 -9.99
C ALA A 170 17.18 6.39 -10.29
N ASP A 171 17.24 7.30 -9.31
CA ASP A 171 17.94 8.58 -9.42
C ASP A 171 19.46 8.45 -9.55
N GLU A 172 20.06 7.56 -8.77
CA GLU A 172 21.51 7.47 -8.62
C GLU A 172 22.18 6.59 -9.70
N LEU A 173 21.39 5.83 -10.46
CA LEU A 173 21.91 4.97 -11.51
C LEU A 173 22.69 5.78 -12.58
N PRO A 174 23.84 5.26 -13.07
CA PRO A 174 24.54 5.86 -14.19
C PRO A 174 23.65 6.02 -15.44
N GLU A 175 23.91 7.07 -16.22
CA GLU A 175 23.09 7.41 -17.39
C GLU A 175 22.97 6.30 -18.43
N HIS A 176 24.04 5.52 -18.64
CA HIS A 176 24.03 4.39 -19.57
C HIS A 176 23.12 3.24 -19.09
N LEU A 177 22.93 3.09 -17.77
CA LEU A 177 21.98 2.13 -17.22
C LEU A 177 20.56 2.69 -17.25
N LYS A 178 20.37 3.98 -16.95
CA LYS A 178 19.05 4.63 -17.03
C LYS A 178 18.45 4.54 -18.43
N SER A 179 19.27 4.75 -19.46
CA SER A 179 18.84 4.71 -20.86
C SER A 179 18.73 3.31 -21.46
N TRP A 180 18.90 2.25 -20.66
CA TRP A 180 18.86 0.90 -21.20
C TRP A 180 17.42 0.51 -21.58
N PRO A 181 17.13 0.19 -22.87
CA PRO A 181 15.77 -0.12 -23.30
C PRO A 181 15.21 -1.41 -22.66
N GLY A 182 16.08 -2.22 -22.05
CA GLY A 182 15.71 -3.47 -21.39
C GLY A 182 14.79 -3.32 -20.19
N TRP A 183 14.69 -2.13 -19.58
CA TRP A 183 13.82 -1.90 -18.42
C TRP A 183 12.35 -2.24 -18.69
N ARG A 184 11.88 -2.04 -19.92
CA ARG A 184 10.50 -2.39 -20.32
C ARG A 184 10.20 -3.88 -20.16
N TYR A 185 11.14 -4.72 -20.59
CA TYR A 185 11.00 -6.17 -20.47
C TYR A 185 11.14 -6.63 -19.01
N ILE A 186 11.97 -5.96 -18.21
CA ILE A 186 12.06 -6.23 -16.78
C ILE A 186 10.74 -5.91 -16.09
N SER A 187 10.09 -4.80 -16.44
CA SER A 187 8.80 -4.42 -15.89
C SER A 187 7.73 -5.49 -16.17
N ASP A 188 7.57 -5.86 -17.45
CA ASP A 188 6.60 -6.88 -17.88
C ASP A 188 6.91 -8.25 -17.24
N LEU A 189 8.19 -8.64 -17.16
CA LEU A 189 8.63 -9.88 -16.52
C LEU A 189 8.31 -9.89 -15.02
N CYS A 190 8.58 -8.79 -14.30
CA CYS A 190 8.30 -8.70 -12.87
C CYS A 190 6.80 -8.81 -12.57
N LEU A 191 5.95 -8.14 -13.38
CA LEU A 191 4.49 -8.27 -13.27
C LEU A 191 4.00 -9.67 -13.60
N GLY A 192 4.51 -10.28 -14.67
CA GLY A 192 4.18 -11.64 -15.07
C GLY A 192 4.55 -12.65 -13.98
N LEU A 193 5.76 -12.54 -13.42
CA LEU A 193 6.21 -13.38 -12.31
C LEU A 193 5.39 -13.15 -11.04
N ALA A 194 5.05 -11.90 -10.70
CA ALA A 194 4.19 -11.59 -9.57
C ALA A 194 2.80 -12.23 -9.73
N PHE A 195 2.23 -12.16 -10.94
CA PHE A 195 0.96 -12.83 -11.26
C PHE A 195 1.06 -14.35 -11.14
N VAL A 196 2.12 -14.96 -11.68
CA VAL A 196 2.36 -16.41 -11.57
C VAL A 196 2.50 -16.83 -10.12
N VAL A 197 3.24 -16.07 -9.30
CA VAL A 197 3.38 -16.35 -7.87
C VAL A 197 2.00 -16.33 -7.22
N VAL A 198 1.22 -15.25 -7.37
CA VAL A 198 -0.13 -15.11 -6.80
C VAL A 198 -1.11 -16.19 -7.30
N ALA A 199 -1.02 -16.61 -8.56
CA ALA A 199 -1.87 -17.68 -9.09
C ALA A 199 -1.46 -19.06 -8.56
N ALA A 200 -0.16 -19.29 -8.34
CA ALA A 200 0.38 -20.54 -7.82
C ALA A 200 0.19 -20.68 -6.30
N THR A 201 0.15 -19.56 -5.56
CA THR A 201 -0.11 -19.53 -4.12
C THR A 201 -1.49 -20.11 -3.76
N ASP A 202 -2.48 -19.95 -4.65
CA ASP A 202 -3.84 -20.44 -4.42
C ASP A 202 -3.99 -21.97 -4.54
N ASN A 203 -3.04 -22.67 -5.18
CA ASN A 203 -3.24 -24.08 -5.54
C ASN A 203 -2.13 -25.05 -5.10
N TRP A 204 -0.85 -24.66 -5.04
CA TRP A 204 0.23 -25.69 -5.04
C TRP A 204 1.32 -25.60 -3.98
N PHE A 205 1.59 -24.46 -3.35
CA PHE A 205 2.71 -24.38 -2.40
C PHE A 205 2.37 -23.46 -1.23
N SER A 206 1.99 -24.03 -0.09
CA SER A 206 1.97 -23.32 1.20
C SER A 206 3.33 -22.66 1.54
N LEU A 207 4.42 -23.18 0.97
CA LEU A 207 5.76 -22.59 1.05
C LEU A 207 5.98 -21.38 0.11
N LEU A 208 5.31 -21.27 -1.03
CA LEU A 208 5.35 -20.07 -1.89
C LEU A 208 4.18 -19.12 -1.63
N ALA A 209 3.17 -19.59 -0.88
CA ALA A 209 1.92 -18.91 -0.54
C ALA A 209 2.06 -17.63 0.30
N GLU A 210 3.28 -17.22 0.64
CA GLU A 210 3.50 -16.04 1.45
C GLU A 210 4.09 -14.90 0.61
N ASP A 211 3.27 -13.86 0.42
CA ASP A 211 3.46 -12.67 -0.42
C ASP A 211 4.79 -11.89 -0.26
N TRP A 212 5.67 -12.23 0.69
CA TRP A 212 6.91 -11.48 0.97
C TRP A 212 7.92 -11.49 -0.19
N PHE A 213 7.90 -12.53 -1.03
CA PHE A 213 8.72 -12.58 -2.25
C PHE A 213 8.23 -11.62 -3.34
N LEU A 214 7.03 -11.06 -3.18
CA LEU A 214 6.50 -10.09 -4.12
C LEU A 214 7.15 -8.71 -3.93
N THR A 215 7.67 -8.37 -2.74
CA THR A 215 8.33 -7.09 -2.47
C THR A 215 9.47 -6.80 -3.46
N PRO A 216 10.48 -7.67 -3.66
CA PRO A 216 11.53 -7.41 -4.66
C PRO A 216 10.99 -7.34 -6.09
N LEU A 217 9.99 -8.16 -6.46
CA LEU A 217 9.39 -8.12 -7.80
C LEU A 217 8.67 -6.78 -8.05
N PHE A 218 7.86 -6.34 -7.09
CA PHE A 218 7.16 -5.05 -7.14
C PHE A 218 8.13 -3.87 -7.10
N GLY A 219 9.22 -3.98 -6.35
CA GLY A 219 10.28 -2.97 -6.32
C GLY A 219 11.00 -2.82 -7.65
N LEU A 220 11.38 -3.94 -8.27
CA LEU A 220 11.97 -3.96 -9.61
C LEU A 220 10.99 -3.46 -10.67
N HIS A 221 9.71 -3.81 -10.56
CA HIS A 221 8.67 -3.24 -11.41
C HIS A 221 8.59 -1.71 -11.27
N ALA A 222 8.50 -1.17 -10.06
CA ALA A 222 8.45 0.28 -9.83
C ALA A 222 9.72 1.00 -10.35
N LEU A 223 10.90 0.44 -10.07
CA LEU A 223 12.19 0.93 -10.59
C LEU A 223 12.18 0.96 -12.12
N SER A 224 11.81 -0.14 -12.77
CA SER A 224 11.83 -0.27 -14.22
C SER A 224 10.81 0.64 -14.94
N CYS A 225 9.64 0.88 -14.34
CA CYS A 225 8.69 1.88 -14.84
C CYS A 225 9.30 3.29 -14.82
N SER A 226 9.89 3.71 -13.70
CA SER A 226 10.54 5.03 -13.58
C SER A 226 11.68 5.22 -14.58
N LEU A 227 12.53 4.19 -14.77
CA LEU A 227 13.63 4.27 -15.73
C LEU A 227 13.16 4.25 -17.20
N THR A 228 12.04 3.60 -17.47
CA THR A 228 11.39 3.63 -18.79
C THR A 228 10.90 5.04 -19.13
N GLU A 229 10.34 5.76 -18.16
CA GLU A 229 9.90 7.14 -18.33
C GLU A 229 11.08 8.08 -18.63
N CYS A 230 12.17 7.99 -17.86
CA CYS A 230 13.40 8.75 -18.12
C CYS A 230 13.98 8.48 -19.52
N SER A 231 13.82 7.26 -20.04
CA SER A 231 14.26 6.90 -21.39
C SER A 231 13.36 7.47 -22.50
N LEU A 232 12.07 7.68 -22.23
CA LEU A 232 11.09 8.20 -23.18
C LEU A 232 11.14 9.72 -23.33
N GLU A 233 11.56 10.44 -22.28
CA GLU A 233 11.72 11.90 -22.33
C GLU A 233 12.88 12.35 -23.23
N ARG A 234 13.74 11.42 -23.67
CA ARG A 234 14.82 11.74 -24.61
C ARG A 234 14.29 11.79 -26.04
N PRO A 235 14.40 12.94 -26.73
CA PRO A 235 14.02 13.07 -28.13
C PRO A 235 15.09 12.42 -29.02
N GLU A 236 15.30 11.10 -28.91
CA GLU A 236 16.11 10.38 -29.87
C GLU A 236 15.32 10.12 -31.16
N LYS A 237 15.95 10.45 -32.29
CA LYS A 237 15.42 10.41 -33.67
C LYS A 237 15.08 9.01 -34.19
N SER A 238 15.04 7.98 -33.35
CA SER A 238 14.88 6.60 -33.78
C SER A 238 13.45 6.10 -33.54
N GLY A 239 12.89 5.49 -34.59
CA GLY A 239 11.60 4.80 -34.72
C GLY A 239 10.78 4.50 -33.46
N SER A 240 9.46 4.58 -33.60
CA SER A 240 8.43 4.30 -32.57
C SER A 240 8.83 3.19 -31.60
N LEU A 241 9.46 3.58 -30.49
CA LEU A 241 9.90 2.67 -29.45
C LEU A 241 8.66 2.11 -28.76
N GLN A 242 8.27 0.88 -29.12
CA GLN A 242 7.06 0.22 -28.64
C GLN A 242 7.08 0.10 -27.10
N ARG A 243 6.05 0.62 -26.43
CA ARG A 243 5.85 0.44 -24.98
C ARG A 243 5.58 -1.04 -24.67
N GLY A 244 5.89 -1.47 -23.44
CA GLY A 244 5.49 -2.79 -22.95
C GLY A 244 3.97 -2.96 -23.00
N TYR A 245 3.49 -4.19 -23.20
CA TYR A 245 2.05 -4.42 -23.36
C TYR A 245 1.29 -4.18 -22.04
N LEU A 246 1.85 -4.65 -20.91
CA LEU A 246 1.24 -4.45 -19.60
C LEU A 246 1.37 -3.00 -19.14
N ASP A 247 2.52 -2.38 -19.38
CA ASP A 247 2.73 -0.95 -19.10
C ASP A 247 1.70 -0.07 -19.84
N THR A 248 1.42 -0.36 -21.11
CA THR A 248 0.40 0.37 -21.89
C THR A 248 -1.01 0.18 -21.31
N LEU A 249 -1.34 -1.03 -20.86
CA LEU A 249 -2.63 -1.32 -20.23
C LEU A 249 -2.78 -0.59 -18.88
N LEU A 250 -1.75 -0.66 -18.04
CA LEU A 250 -1.74 -0.09 -16.70
C LEU A 250 -1.62 1.44 -16.71
N SER A 251 -1.01 2.01 -17.75
CA SER A 251 -0.95 3.46 -17.99
C SER A 251 -2.15 4.02 -18.74
N SER A 252 -3.19 3.21 -18.97
CA SER A 252 -4.42 3.70 -19.60
C SER A 252 -5.03 4.83 -18.78
N HIS A 253 -5.47 5.90 -19.46
CA HIS A 253 -6.06 7.07 -18.82
C HIS A 253 -7.20 6.70 -17.86
N LEU A 254 -8.05 5.75 -18.25
CA LEU A 254 -9.15 5.28 -17.41
C LEU A 254 -8.66 4.68 -16.09
N LEU A 255 -7.59 3.87 -16.12
CA LEU A 255 -7.06 3.26 -14.90
C LEU A 255 -6.34 4.29 -14.02
N VAL A 256 -5.59 5.21 -14.62
CA VAL A 256 -4.92 6.31 -13.92
C VAL A 256 -5.94 7.24 -13.25
N ASP A 257 -6.99 7.62 -13.98
CA ASP A 257 -8.08 8.45 -13.44
C ASP A 257 -8.87 7.72 -12.36
N ALA A 258 -9.04 6.40 -12.48
CA ALA A 258 -9.66 5.60 -11.42
C ALA A 258 -8.75 5.48 -10.20
N ALA A 259 -7.42 5.38 -10.37
CA ALA A 259 -6.47 5.14 -9.30
C ALA A 259 -6.55 6.17 -8.15
N GLN A 260 -6.96 7.40 -8.43
CA GLN A 260 -7.16 8.43 -7.39
C GLN A 260 -8.21 8.02 -6.32
N TYR A 261 -9.15 7.16 -6.68
CA TYR A 261 -10.23 6.66 -5.80
C TYR A 261 -9.91 5.29 -5.17
N SER A 262 -8.79 4.67 -5.55
CA SER A 262 -8.42 3.30 -5.12
C SER A 262 -8.35 3.17 -3.60
N PHE A 263 -7.81 4.18 -2.91
CA PHE A 263 -7.73 4.20 -1.45
C PHE A 263 -9.12 4.21 -0.81
N GLY A 264 -10.02 5.09 -1.25
CA GLY A 264 -11.39 5.15 -0.73
C GLY A 264 -12.16 3.85 -1.02
N ALA A 265 -11.98 3.28 -2.20
CA ALA A 265 -12.58 2.00 -2.58
C ALA A 265 -12.08 0.84 -1.70
N TYR A 266 -10.79 0.84 -1.35
CA TYR A 266 -10.19 -0.13 -0.45
C TYR A 266 -10.73 0.01 1.00
N ILE A 267 -10.72 1.23 1.55
CA ILE A 267 -11.18 1.49 2.93
C ILE A 267 -12.67 1.22 3.12
N LEU A 268 -13.48 1.39 2.07
CA LEU A 268 -14.91 1.11 2.14
C LEU A 268 -15.27 -0.32 1.73
N GLN A 269 -14.27 -1.18 1.46
CA GLN A 269 -14.52 -2.52 0.93
C GLN A 269 -15.38 -3.37 1.85
N ARG A 270 -15.01 -3.53 3.13
CA ARG A 270 -15.79 -4.32 4.09
C ARG A 270 -17.15 -3.71 4.42
N PRO A 271 -17.32 -2.42 4.75
CA PRO A 271 -18.66 -1.89 5.05
C PRO A 271 -19.61 -1.99 3.86
N VAL A 272 -19.14 -1.73 2.63
CA VAL A 272 -19.93 -1.92 1.41
C VAL A 272 -20.30 -3.39 1.24
N ARG A 273 -19.34 -4.31 1.37
CA ARG A 273 -19.60 -5.76 1.25
C ARG A 273 -20.61 -6.26 2.28
N CYS A 274 -20.50 -5.84 3.54
CA CYS A 274 -21.46 -6.20 4.59
C CYS A 274 -22.86 -5.64 4.28
N SER A 275 -22.96 -4.39 3.82
CA SER A 275 -24.23 -3.76 3.45
C SER A 275 -24.88 -4.45 2.26
N LEU A 276 -24.12 -4.70 1.19
CA LEU A 276 -24.63 -5.37 -0.02
C LEU A 276 -25.04 -6.81 0.28
N THR A 277 -24.26 -7.54 1.08
CA THR A 277 -24.61 -8.91 1.48
C THR A 277 -25.90 -8.93 2.28
N TYR A 278 -26.09 -7.98 3.21
CA TYR A 278 -27.33 -7.84 3.97
C TYR A 278 -28.52 -7.55 3.05
N LEU A 279 -28.39 -6.58 2.14
CA LEU A 279 -29.43 -6.21 1.18
C LEU A 279 -29.81 -7.38 0.24
N LEU A 280 -28.82 -8.08 -0.31
CA LEU A 280 -29.06 -9.21 -1.22
C LEU A 280 -29.76 -10.37 -0.51
N ARG A 281 -29.38 -10.67 0.73
CA ARG A 281 -30.08 -11.69 1.54
C ARG A 281 -31.54 -11.33 1.79
N CYS A 282 -31.87 -10.05 1.93
CA CYS A 282 -33.25 -9.58 2.08
C CYS A 282 -34.05 -9.64 0.76
N LEU A 283 -33.41 -9.41 -0.38
CA LEU A 283 -34.08 -9.33 -1.69
C LEU A 283 -34.23 -10.68 -2.38
N SER A 284 -33.22 -11.56 -2.28
CA SER A 284 -33.25 -12.88 -2.91
C SER A 284 -32.26 -13.84 -2.24
N PRO A 285 -32.73 -14.78 -1.41
CA PRO A 285 -31.87 -15.75 -0.73
C PRO A 285 -31.06 -16.65 -1.68
N GLU A 286 -31.51 -16.80 -2.93
CA GLU A 286 -30.91 -17.66 -3.96
C GLU A 286 -29.99 -16.92 -4.94
N THR A 287 -29.78 -15.61 -4.78
CA THR A 287 -28.95 -14.86 -5.75
C THR A 287 -27.51 -15.37 -5.84
N LEU A 288 -27.06 -15.57 -7.08
CA LEU A 288 -25.79 -16.19 -7.47
C LEU A 288 -24.55 -15.54 -6.84
N PRO A 289 -23.53 -16.33 -6.43
CA PRO A 289 -22.25 -15.83 -5.93
C PRO A 289 -21.54 -14.85 -6.88
N ALA A 290 -21.66 -15.05 -8.19
CA ALA A 290 -20.97 -14.23 -9.19
C ALA A 290 -21.48 -12.78 -9.26
N ALA A 291 -22.80 -12.58 -9.21
CA ALA A 291 -23.40 -11.24 -9.23
C ALA A 291 -22.98 -10.44 -7.98
N SER A 292 -22.84 -11.12 -6.84
CA SER A 292 -22.40 -10.51 -5.59
C SER A 292 -21.00 -9.90 -5.70
N TRP A 293 -20.06 -10.55 -6.41
CA TRP A 293 -18.70 -10.05 -6.57
C TRP A 293 -18.66 -8.77 -7.42
N ILE A 294 -19.36 -8.75 -8.56
CA ILE A 294 -19.42 -7.56 -9.44
C ILE A 294 -20.08 -6.40 -8.71
N MET A 295 -21.19 -6.63 -8.01
CA MET A 295 -21.87 -5.60 -7.22
C MET A 295 -20.99 -5.08 -6.08
N ASN A 296 -20.25 -5.95 -5.40
CA ASN A 296 -19.28 -5.54 -4.39
C ASN A 296 -18.20 -4.66 -5.01
N LEU A 297 -17.58 -5.07 -6.12
CA LEU A 297 -16.56 -4.28 -6.79
C LEU A 297 -17.09 -2.90 -7.19
N ALA A 298 -18.21 -2.86 -7.92
CA ALA A 298 -18.83 -1.60 -8.36
C ALA A 298 -19.22 -0.71 -7.17
N GLY A 299 -19.84 -1.30 -6.13
CA GLY A 299 -20.23 -0.58 -4.93
C GLY A 299 -19.04 0.04 -4.19
N CYS A 300 -17.92 -0.68 -4.09
CA CYS A 300 -16.70 -0.18 -3.44
C CYS A 300 -16.14 1.02 -4.20
N TRP A 301 -16.07 0.93 -5.54
CA TRP A 301 -15.59 2.03 -6.37
C TRP A 301 -16.51 3.25 -6.33
N ILE A 302 -17.84 3.05 -6.38
CA ILE A 302 -18.82 4.14 -6.26
C ILE A 302 -18.70 4.83 -4.90
N ALA A 303 -18.65 4.05 -3.81
CA ALA A 303 -18.50 4.58 -2.47
C ALA A 303 -17.15 5.31 -2.28
N GLY A 304 -16.07 4.75 -2.82
CA GLY A 304 -14.74 5.37 -2.83
C GLY A 304 -14.71 6.69 -3.59
N MET A 305 -15.31 6.74 -4.78
CA MET A 305 -15.46 7.98 -5.55
C MET A 305 -16.25 9.05 -4.80
N ALA A 306 -17.36 8.66 -4.16
CA ALA A 306 -18.17 9.57 -3.36
C ALA A 306 -17.38 10.10 -2.16
N LEU A 307 -16.71 9.22 -1.42
CA LEU A 307 -15.86 9.59 -0.28
C LEU A 307 -14.79 10.60 -0.69
N THR A 308 -14.04 10.32 -1.76
CA THR A 308 -12.97 11.22 -2.22
C THR A 308 -13.53 12.58 -2.66
N LYS A 309 -14.62 12.62 -3.42
CA LYS A 309 -15.18 13.88 -3.94
C LYS A 309 -15.85 14.73 -2.87
N PHE A 310 -16.62 14.12 -1.97
CA PHE A 310 -17.47 14.83 -1.02
C PHE A 310 -16.85 15.03 0.36
N VAL A 311 -15.82 14.25 0.71
CA VAL A 311 -15.20 14.31 2.05
C VAL A 311 -13.71 14.62 1.96
N GLU A 312 -12.92 13.80 1.27
CA GLU A 312 -11.45 13.93 1.28
C GLU A 312 -10.99 15.22 0.58
N ASN A 313 -11.50 15.51 -0.62
CA ASN A 313 -11.09 16.68 -1.41
C ASN A 313 -11.41 18.02 -0.72
N PRO A 314 -12.64 18.24 -0.20
CA PRO A 314 -12.94 19.44 0.57
C PRO A 314 -12.03 19.60 1.79
N LEU A 315 -11.82 18.53 2.56
CA LEU A 315 -10.99 18.59 3.76
C LEU A 315 -9.52 18.86 3.43
N ALA A 316 -8.99 18.24 2.37
CA ALA A 316 -7.64 18.46 1.90
C ALA A 316 -7.39 19.93 1.52
N ARG A 317 -8.39 20.60 0.90
CA ARG A 317 -8.32 22.04 0.60
C ARG A 317 -8.26 22.89 1.86
N VAL A 318 -9.10 22.58 2.86
CA VAL A 318 -9.10 23.27 4.15
C VAL A 318 -7.74 23.12 4.85
N ILE A 319 -7.23 21.89 4.96
CA ILE A 319 -5.92 21.63 5.59
C ILE A 319 -4.80 22.36 4.86
N THR A 320 -4.78 22.31 3.53
CA THR A 320 -3.77 23.00 2.74
C THR A 320 -3.83 24.51 2.94
N SER A 321 -5.03 25.11 2.98
CA SER A 321 -5.19 26.54 3.24
C SER A 321 -4.69 26.93 4.64
N GLN A 322 -4.92 26.10 5.66
CA GLN A 322 -4.47 26.35 7.02
C GLN A 322 -2.95 26.20 7.17
N LEU A 323 -2.35 25.21 6.49
CA LEU A 323 -0.90 25.04 6.48
C LEU A 323 -0.21 26.21 5.78
N ASN A 324 -0.75 26.68 4.65
CA ASN A 324 -0.20 27.83 3.92
C ASN A 324 -0.32 29.14 4.69
N ALA A 325 -1.37 29.31 5.51
CA ALA A 325 -1.53 30.50 6.36
C ALA A 325 -0.55 30.56 7.54
N ARG A 326 0.11 29.43 7.87
CA ARG A 326 1.09 29.32 8.97
C ARG A 326 2.55 29.32 8.49
N ALA A 327 2.77 29.18 7.19
CA ALA A 327 4.09 29.17 6.56
C ALA A 327 4.52 30.61 6.22
#